data_AF-A0A4Q7S5Q7-F1
#
_entry.id   AF-A0A4Q7S5Q7-F1
#
_cell.length_a   1.000
_cell.length_b   1.000
_cell.length_c   1.000
_cell.angle_alpha   90.00
_cell.angle_beta   90.00
_cell.angle_gamma   90.00
#
_symmetry.space_group_name_H-M   'P 1'
#
loop_
_entity.id
_entity.type
_entity.pdbx_description
1 polymer ?
#
loop_
_entity_poly.entity_id
_entity_poly.type
_entity_poly.pdbx_seq_one_letter_code
_entity_poly.pdbx_strand_id
1 'polypeptide(L)'
;MAVRTLIRMLSAFCAAFLMLGGSPALGQPAPGSTPGVDDMAGSVVSRLVAWRARTDQPVALGSLTAFEWDSFSVERVPAGVAMANCGRDGFVPCDKGLQPAPDGLVQVLRFDRAGQAVYQERIIVGSASFAEPLPAAVPRGRATLVTCADGTGRRLWCVQSGPRPALPGLDGA
;
A
#
# COMPACT_ATOMS: atom_id res chain seq x y z
N MET A 1 35.80 51.90 -15.21
CA MET A 1 35.95 53.24 -14.61
C MET A 1 34.59 53.91 -14.57
N ALA A 2 34.19 54.39 -13.37
CA ALA A 2 33.19 55.43 -13.04
C ALA A 2 31.85 55.45 -13.82
N VAL A 3 30.68 55.58 -13.19
CA VAL A 3 30.30 56.74 -12.38
C VAL A 3 29.16 56.35 -11.44
N ARG A 4 29.37 56.65 -10.15
CA ARG A 4 28.34 56.77 -9.11
C ARG A 4 27.49 57.99 -9.43
N THR A 5 26.16 57.87 -9.42
CA THR A 5 25.29 59.03 -9.21
C THR A 5 24.24 58.72 -8.16
N LEU A 6 24.45 59.39 -7.05
CA LEU A 6 23.71 59.49 -5.82
C LEU A 6 22.53 60.48 -6.06
N ILE A 7 21.55 60.50 -5.14
CA ILE A 7 20.73 61.68 -4.73
C ILE A 7 19.23 61.69 -5.09
N ARG A 8 18.43 61.86 -4.00
CA ARG A 8 17.06 62.43 -3.87
C ARG A 8 15.91 61.53 -4.35
N MET A 9 14.83 61.32 -3.59
CA MET A 9 14.06 62.33 -2.87
C MET A 9 13.19 61.68 -1.78
N LEU A 10 13.19 62.30 -0.61
CA LEU A 10 12.20 62.18 0.45
C LEU A 10 10.85 62.71 -0.06
N SER A 11 9.75 62.00 0.16
CA SER A 11 8.36 62.48 0.37
C SER A 11 7.52 61.26 0.73
N ALA A 12 7.21 60.95 2.00
CA ALA A 12 6.27 61.61 2.91
C ALA A 12 4.82 61.68 2.35
N PHE A 13 3.89 61.20 3.18
CA PHE A 13 2.42 61.25 3.08
C PHE A 13 1.72 60.22 2.18
N CYS A 14 1.11 59.18 2.78
CA CYS A 14 -0.30 59.26 3.15
C CYS A 14 -0.70 58.08 4.07
N ALA A 15 -1.43 58.41 5.12
CA ALA A 15 -1.94 57.48 6.13
C ALA A 15 -3.25 56.80 5.67
N ALA A 16 -3.42 55.53 6.04
CA ALA A 16 -4.72 54.87 6.25
C ALA A 16 -4.47 53.55 7.01
N PHE A 17 -4.50 53.54 8.35
CA PHE A 17 -5.68 53.21 9.14
C PHE A 17 -6.31 51.86 8.79
N LEU A 18 -5.81 50.75 9.35
CA LEU A 18 -6.59 49.51 9.48
C LEU A 18 -6.20 48.75 10.76
N MET A 19 -7.06 48.92 11.77
CA MET A 19 -7.62 47.90 12.66
C MET A 19 -6.69 46.89 13.35
N LEU A 20 -6.57 47.06 14.67
CA LEU A 20 -6.44 45.96 15.63
C LEU A 20 -7.60 44.96 15.45
N GLY A 21 -7.31 43.66 15.44
CA GLY A 21 -8.36 42.64 15.57
C GLY A 21 -7.87 41.21 15.37
N GLY A 22 -7.48 40.57 16.48
CA GLY A 22 -7.60 39.12 16.74
C GLY A 22 -7.04 38.14 15.70
N SER A 23 -5.87 37.58 15.96
CA SER A 23 -5.44 36.33 15.31
C SER A 23 -6.36 35.18 15.74
N PRO A 24 -7.14 34.55 14.85
CA PRO A 24 -7.56 33.19 15.12
C PRO A 24 -6.32 32.32 14.95
N ALA A 25 -5.90 31.66 16.03
CA ALA A 25 -5.07 30.48 15.92
C ALA A 25 -5.82 29.49 15.02
N LEU A 26 -5.44 29.44 13.74
CA LEU A 26 -5.79 28.35 12.84
C LEU A 26 -5.15 27.11 13.46
N GLY A 27 -5.97 26.35 14.19
CA GLY A 27 -5.63 25.02 14.66
C GLY A 27 -5.10 24.21 13.48
N GLN A 28 -3.86 23.74 13.63
CA GLN A 28 -3.31 22.73 12.75
C GLN A 28 -4.27 21.53 12.78
N PRO A 29 -4.79 21.07 11.64
CA PRO A 29 -5.34 19.73 11.58
C PRO A 29 -4.15 18.79 11.83
N ALA A 30 -4.29 17.93 12.84
CA ALA A 30 -3.42 16.78 13.01
C ALA A 30 -3.32 16.01 11.68
N PRO A 31 -2.19 15.36 11.36
CA PRO A 31 -2.11 14.47 10.20
C PRO A 31 -2.88 13.18 10.51
N GLY A 32 -4.20 13.28 10.52
CA GLY A 32 -5.09 12.15 10.35
C GLY A 32 -5.19 11.92 8.86
N SER A 33 -4.36 11.02 8.33
CA SER A 33 -4.37 10.58 6.94
C SER A 33 -5.80 10.26 6.52
N THR A 34 -6.36 11.12 5.67
CA THR A 34 -7.57 10.83 4.92
C THR A 34 -7.15 9.88 3.79
N PRO A 35 -7.52 8.59 3.80
CA PRO A 35 -7.46 7.72 2.65
C PRO A 35 -8.59 8.20 1.72
N GLY A 36 -8.26 9.22 0.94
CA GLY A 36 -9.02 9.63 -0.22
C GLY A 36 -8.64 8.72 -1.40
N VAL A 37 -9.48 8.72 -2.42
CA VAL A 37 -9.43 7.96 -3.68
C VAL A 37 -8.04 7.76 -4.34
N ASP A 38 -7.02 8.56 -4.00
CA ASP A 38 -5.61 8.29 -4.29
C ASP A 38 -5.07 6.97 -3.67
N ASP A 39 -5.71 6.45 -2.63
CA ASP A 39 -5.31 5.22 -1.94
C ASP A 39 -5.59 3.96 -2.79
N MET A 40 -6.50 4.03 -3.78
CA MET A 40 -6.66 2.94 -4.76
C MET A 40 -5.48 2.84 -5.72
N ALA A 41 -4.77 3.95 -6.00
CA ALA A 41 -3.51 3.91 -6.74
C ALA A 41 -2.34 3.38 -5.87
N GLY A 42 -2.49 3.44 -4.54
CA GLY A 42 -1.59 2.88 -3.54
C GLY A 42 -1.78 1.39 -3.24
N SER A 43 -2.96 0.81 -3.56
CA SER A 43 -3.28 -0.60 -3.30
C SER A 43 -2.37 -1.57 -4.07
N VAL A 44 -1.67 -2.45 -3.35
CA VAL A 44 -0.84 -3.49 -3.97
C VAL A 44 -1.74 -4.61 -4.50
N VAL A 45 -2.80 -4.94 -3.76
CA VAL A 45 -3.83 -5.92 -4.18
C VAL A 45 -4.47 -5.51 -5.51
N SER A 46 -4.85 -4.24 -5.67
CA SER A 46 -5.44 -3.74 -6.91
C SER A 46 -4.46 -3.85 -8.08
N ARG A 47 -3.17 -3.58 -7.84
CA ARG A 47 -2.10 -3.74 -8.85
C ARG A 47 -1.89 -5.20 -9.23
N LEU A 48 -2.00 -6.14 -8.28
CA LEU A 48 -1.96 -7.58 -8.56
C LEU A 48 -3.13 -8.02 -9.43
N VAL A 49 -4.36 -7.62 -9.07
CA VAL A 49 -5.55 -7.93 -9.88
C VAL A 49 -5.43 -7.35 -11.28
N ALA A 50 -5.03 -6.09 -11.38
CA ALA A 50 -4.84 -5.42 -12.66
C ALA A 50 -3.73 -6.06 -13.51
N TRP A 51 -2.64 -6.53 -12.89
CA TRP A 51 -1.59 -7.26 -13.59
C TRP A 51 -2.14 -8.54 -14.21
N ARG A 52 -2.80 -9.39 -13.39
CA ARG A 52 -3.36 -10.67 -13.87
C ARG A 52 -4.44 -10.48 -14.93
N ALA A 53 -5.22 -9.41 -14.84
CA ALA A 53 -6.22 -9.08 -15.85
C ALA A 53 -5.60 -8.77 -17.22
N ARG A 54 -4.36 -8.26 -17.26
CA ARG A 54 -3.63 -7.96 -18.50
C ARG A 54 -2.77 -9.13 -18.98
N THR A 55 -2.17 -9.89 -18.08
CA THR A 55 -1.21 -10.96 -18.41
C THR A 55 -1.08 -11.98 -17.28
N ASP A 56 -0.84 -13.23 -17.64
CA ASP A 56 -0.51 -14.31 -16.69
C ASP A 56 1.02 -14.50 -16.52
N GLN A 57 1.83 -13.56 -17.01
CA GLN A 57 3.29 -13.59 -16.86
C GLN A 57 3.74 -13.37 -15.41
N PRO A 58 4.90 -13.93 -15.00
CA PRO A 58 5.49 -13.67 -13.68
C PRO A 58 5.69 -12.17 -13.42
N VAL A 59 5.54 -11.75 -12.16
CA VAL A 59 5.74 -10.36 -11.75
C VAL A 59 6.55 -10.25 -10.46
N ALA A 60 7.60 -9.44 -10.49
CA ALA A 60 8.34 -9.10 -9.27
C ALA A 60 7.49 -8.17 -8.40
N LEU A 61 7.24 -8.55 -7.15
CA LEU A 61 6.41 -7.75 -6.24
C LEU A 61 6.99 -6.35 -6.02
N GLY A 62 8.31 -6.21 -6.11
CA GLY A 62 9.01 -4.93 -6.08
C GLY A 62 8.58 -3.94 -7.16
N SER A 63 8.11 -4.40 -8.34
CA SER A 63 7.60 -3.51 -9.39
C SER A 63 6.15 -3.08 -9.15
N LEU A 64 5.46 -3.73 -8.21
CA LEU A 64 4.09 -3.42 -7.80
C LEU A 64 4.05 -2.67 -6.45
N THR A 65 5.19 -2.18 -5.97
CA THR A 65 5.32 -1.43 -4.72
C THR A 65 6.16 -0.18 -4.97
N ALA A 66 5.72 0.98 -4.47
CA ALA A 66 6.45 2.25 -4.61
C ALA A 66 7.20 2.66 -3.33
N PHE A 67 7.17 1.81 -2.30
CA PHE A 67 7.78 2.03 -0.99
C PHE A 67 8.89 1.01 -0.72
N GLU A 68 9.73 1.29 0.27
CA GLU A 68 10.81 0.41 0.68
C GLU A 68 10.35 -0.65 1.67
N TRP A 69 10.76 -1.89 1.43
CA TRP A 69 10.46 -3.07 2.26
C TRP A 69 11.53 -4.15 2.06
N ASP A 70 11.68 -5.03 3.04
CA ASP A 70 12.70 -6.09 3.07
C ASP A 70 12.11 -7.47 2.82
N SER A 71 10.93 -7.73 3.40
CA SER A 71 10.22 -9.01 3.23
C SER A 71 8.72 -8.83 3.10
N PHE A 72 8.05 -9.81 2.50
CA PHE A 72 6.59 -9.86 2.46
C PHE A 72 6.07 -11.20 2.99
N SER A 73 4.86 -11.15 3.54
CA SER A 73 4.13 -12.30 4.07
C SER A 73 2.66 -12.21 3.67
N VAL A 74 1.99 -13.36 3.67
CA VAL A 74 0.53 -13.42 3.63
C VAL A 74 0.07 -14.17 4.86
N GLU A 75 -0.77 -13.53 5.66
CA GLU A 75 -1.27 -14.08 6.92
C GLU A 75 -2.79 -14.31 6.82
N ARG A 76 -3.31 -15.31 7.53
CA ARG A 76 -4.76 -15.43 7.74
C ARG A 76 -5.14 -14.75 9.04
N VAL A 77 -6.06 -13.79 8.97
CA VAL A 77 -6.61 -13.12 10.15
C VAL A 77 -8.12 -13.28 10.19
N PRO A 78 -8.74 -13.26 11.38
CA PRO A 78 -10.20 -13.18 11.49
C PRO A 78 -10.74 -11.97 10.72
N ALA A 79 -11.85 -12.18 10.02
CA ALA A 79 -12.56 -11.14 9.28
C ALA A 79 -13.09 -10.00 10.19
N GLY A 80 -13.25 -10.28 11.49
CA GLY A 80 -13.95 -9.48 12.50
C GLY A 80 -13.56 -8.01 12.66
N VAL A 81 -14.64 -7.22 12.86
CA VAL A 81 -14.93 -5.85 13.35
C VAL A 81 -13.92 -4.69 13.21
N ALA A 82 -12.61 -4.91 13.15
CA ALA A 82 -11.61 -3.84 13.12
C ALA A 82 -10.96 -3.71 11.74
N MET A 83 -11.72 -3.12 10.80
CA MET A 83 -11.29 -2.29 9.67
C MET A 83 -12.51 -2.09 8.77
N ALA A 84 -13.31 -1.09 9.11
CA ALA A 84 -14.48 -0.69 8.35
C ALA A 84 -14.06 -0.10 7.00
N ASN A 85 -14.05 -0.92 5.94
CA ASN A 85 -14.24 -0.39 4.57
C ASN A 85 -15.71 -0.08 4.29
N CYS A 86 -16.58 -0.27 5.28
CA CYS A 86 -17.99 0.07 5.29
C CYS A 86 -18.26 0.97 6.48
N GLY A 87 -18.20 2.28 6.28
CA GLY A 87 -18.35 3.27 7.35
C GLY A 87 -17.55 4.56 7.18
N ARG A 88 -16.88 4.76 6.04
CA ARG A 88 -16.22 6.04 5.74
C ARG A 88 -16.99 6.77 4.64
N ASP A 89 -17.72 7.79 5.06
CA ASP A 89 -18.43 8.82 4.28
C ASP A 89 -19.10 8.37 2.96
N GLY A 90 -20.37 8.00 3.05
CA GLY A 90 -21.32 8.23 1.95
C GLY A 90 -21.80 7.04 1.12
N PHE A 91 -21.27 5.82 1.32
CA PHE A 91 -21.75 4.63 0.60
C PHE A 91 -22.35 3.60 1.55
N VAL A 92 -23.66 3.72 1.76
CA VAL A 92 -24.54 2.67 2.29
C VAL A 92 -25.59 2.40 1.21
N PRO A 93 -25.93 1.13 0.94
CA PRO A 93 -25.51 -0.08 1.67
C PRO A 93 -24.28 -0.75 1.06
N CYS A 94 -23.37 -1.22 1.92
CA CYS A 94 -22.43 -2.26 1.52
C CYS A 94 -23.21 -3.53 1.22
N ASP A 95 -23.23 -3.94 -0.05
CA ASP A 95 -23.89 -5.18 -0.47
C ASP A 95 -23.44 -6.36 0.40
N LYS A 96 -24.38 -7.23 0.78
CA LYS A 96 -24.13 -8.40 1.65
C LYS A 96 -23.04 -9.33 1.10
N GLY A 97 -22.77 -9.30 -0.20
CA GLY A 97 -21.68 -10.07 -0.83
C GLY A 97 -20.28 -9.50 -0.58
N LEU A 98 -20.16 -8.28 -0.04
CA LEU A 98 -18.89 -7.61 0.26
C LEU A 98 -18.48 -7.73 1.73
N GLN A 99 -19.34 -8.29 2.58
CA GLN A 99 -19.04 -8.56 3.98
C GLN A 99 -18.52 -10.00 4.11
N PRO A 100 -17.25 -10.22 4.48
CA PRO A 100 -16.81 -11.55 4.86
C PRO A 100 -17.61 -12.04 6.06
N ALA A 101 -17.86 -13.35 6.13
CA ALA A 101 -18.53 -13.96 7.28
C ALA A 101 -17.81 -13.52 8.58
N PRO A 102 -18.54 -13.15 9.65
CA PRO A 102 -17.94 -12.60 10.87
C PRO A 102 -16.91 -13.54 11.52
N ASP A 103 -17.05 -14.85 11.30
CA ASP A 103 -16.12 -15.89 11.77
C ASP A 103 -15.17 -16.40 10.66
N GLY A 104 -15.18 -15.76 9.50
CA GLY A 104 -14.35 -16.11 8.36
C GLY A 104 -12.88 -15.69 8.56
N LEU A 105 -11.97 -16.38 7.88
CA LEU A 105 -10.58 -15.94 7.75
C LEU A 105 -10.40 -15.19 6.44
N VAL A 106 -9.69 -14.07 6.47
CA VAL A 106 -9.25 -13.35 5.27
C VAL A 106 -7.73 -13.37 5.19
N GLN A 107 -7.19 -13.35 3.98
CA GLN A 107 -5.76 -13.18 3.78
C GLN A 107 -5.38 -11.70 3.89
N VAL A 108 -4.26 -11.41 4.54
CA VAL A 108 -3.66 -10.08 4.63
C VAL A 108 -2.28 -10.14 4.03
N LEU A 109 -2.07 -9.31 3.01
CA LEU A 109 -0.75 -9.05 2.45
C LEU A 109 -0.01 -8.08 3.37
N ARG A 110 1.18 -8.46 3.83
CA ARG A 110 1.99 -7.69 4.76
C ARG A 110 3.39 -7.50 4.19
N PHE A 111 3.94 -6.31 4.34
CA PHE A 111 5.34 -6.00 4.05
C PHE A 111 6.02 -5.45 5.29
N ASP A 112 7.22 -5.96 5.56
CA ASP A 112 8.03 -5.58 6.70
C ASP A 112 9.35 -4.96 6.26
N ARG A 113 9.80 -3.97 7.02
CA ARG A 113 11.14 -3.36 6.92
C ARG A 113 11.77 -3.33 8.31
N ALA A 114 13.00 -3.82 8.43
CA ALA A 114 13.71 -3.94 9.71
C ALA A 114 12.86 -4.60 10.82
N GLY A 115 12.05 -5.59 10.46
CA GLY A 115 11.16 -6.31 11.39
C GLY A 115 9.86 -5.58 11.78
N GLN A 116 9.57 -4.42 11.19
CA GLN A 116 8.35 -3.65 11.43
C GLN A 116 7.46 -3.62 10.20
N ALA A 117 6.14 -3.73 10.40
CA ALA A 117 5.17 -3.64 9.31
C ALA A 117 5.16 -2.22 8.73
N VAL A 118 5.47 -2.09 7.45
CA VAL A 118 5.42 -0.83 6.70
C VAL A 118 4.20 -0.73 5.79
N TYR A 119 3.58 -1.87 5.47
CA TYR A 119 2.35 -1.93 4.69
C TYR A 119 1.55 -3.19 5.03
N GLN A 120 0.23 -3.05 5.15
CA GLN A 120 -0.70 -4.16 5.34
C GLN A 120 -1.99 -3.91 4.56
N GLU A 121 -2.45 -4.91 3.82
CA GLU A 121 -3.67 -4.82 3.01
C GLU A 121 -4.48 -6.12 3.04
N ARG A 122 -5.79 -6.01 3.27
CA ARG A 122 -6.72 -7.14 3.25
C ARG A 122 -7.01 -7.57 1.81
N ILE A 123 -6.91 -8.87 1.54
CA ILE A 123 -7.25 -9.48 0.26
C ILE A 123 -8.74 -9.85 0.29
N ILE A 124 -9.59 -8.92 -0.15
CA ILE A 124 -11.05 -9.11 -0.23
C ILE A 124 -11.51 -9.69 -1.58
N VAL A 125 -10.65 -9.65 -2.59
CA VAL A 125 -10.94 -10.15 -3.94
C VAL A 125 -10.26 -11.50 -4.18
N GLY A 126 -11.04 -12.52 -4.57
CA GLY A 126 -10.53 -13.88 -4.76
C GLY A 126 -9.42 -14.01 -5.83
N SER A 127 -9.41 -13.10 -6.81
CA SER A 127 -8.36 -13.02 -7.85
C SER A 127 -7.01 -12.51 -7.32
N ALA A 128 -6.94 -12.04 -6.08
CA ALA A 128 -5.69 -11.71 -5.41
C ALA A 128 -5.31 -12.70 -4.30
N SER A 129 -6.09 -13.76 -4.08
CA SER A 129 -5.77 -14.77 -3.07
C SER A 129 -4.52 -15.57 -3.43
N PHE A 130 -3.76 -15.92 -2.39
CA PHE A 130 -2.55 -16.75 -2.46
C PHE A 130 -2.87 -18.21 -2.16
N ALA A 131 -2.14 -19.11 -2.81
CA ALA A 131 -2.20 -20.53 -2.55
C ALA A 131 -1.44 -20.91 -1.27
N GLU A 132 -1.85 -22.04 -0.69
CA GLU A 132 -1.11 -22.65 0.41
C GLU A 132 0.11 -23.43 -0.10
N PRO A 133 1.22 -23.48 0.67
CA PRO A 133 1.44 -22.78 1.93
C PRO A 133 1.61 -21.27 1.73
N LEU A 134 1.03 -20.46 2.62
CA LEU A 134 1.14 -19.00 2.49
C LEU A 134 2.61 -18.52 2.56
N PRO A 135 2.97 -17.53 1.72
CA PRO A 135 4.28 -16.89 1.79
C PRO A 135 4.56 -16.32 3.18
N ALA A 136 5.72 -16.64 3.75
CA ALA A 136 6.16 -16.12 5.06
C ALA A 136 7.58 -15.57 4.96
N ALA A 137 7.73 -14.28 5.31
CA ALA A 137 9.00 -13.56 5.34
C ALA A 137 9.84 -13.71 4.05
N VAL A 138 9.20 -13.65 2.89
CA VAL A 138 9.86 -13.81 1.60
C VAL A 138 10.69 -12.56 1.28
N PRO A 139 12.02 -12.67 1.11
CA PRO A 139 12.87 -11.52 0.82
C PRO A 139 12.49 -10.83 -0.48
N ARG A 140 12.62 -9.50 -0.55
CA ARG A 140 12.28 -8.70 -1.73
C ARG A 140 12.90 -9.22 -3.03
N GLY A 141 14.17 -9.63 -3.01
CA GLY A 141 14.86 -10.19 -4.18
C GLY A 141 14.35 -11.57 -4.65
N ARG A 142 13.49 -12.23 -3.88
CA ARG A 142 12.88 -13.54 -4.20
C ARG A 142 11.36 -13.47 -4.37
N ALA A 143 10.77 -12.29 -4.23
CA ALA A 143 9.34 -12.07 -4.26
C ALA A 143 8.80 -11.95 -5.70
N THR A 144 9.06 -12.95 -6.54
CA THR A 144 8.42 -13.04 -7.86
C THR A 144 7.16 -13.86 -7.74
N LEU A 145 6.03 -13.33 -8.22
CA LEU A 145 4.73 -13.97 -8.14
C LEU A 145 4.33 -14.56 -9.48
N VAL A 146 3.70 -15.73 -9.44
CA VAL A 146 3.16 -16.45 -10.60
C VAL A 146 1.72 -16.89 -10.32
N THR A 147 0.96 -17.14 -11.39
CA THR A 147 -0.35 -17.76 -11.28
C THR A 147 -0.22 -19.27 -11.07
N CYS A 148 -0.94 -19.81 -10.10
CA CYS A 148 -1.05 -21.25 -9.84
C CYS A 148 -2.53 -21.64 -9.68
N ALA A 149 -2.87 -22.91 -9.95
CA ALA A 149 -4.22 -23.41 -9.73
C ALA A 149 -4.34 -23.97 -8.30
N ASP A 150 -5.41 -23.64 -7.58
CA ASP A 150 -5.87 -24.56 -6.54
C ASP A 150 -6.47 -25.79 -7.22
N GLY A 151 -6.45 -26.96 -6.56
CA GLY A 151 -6.94 -28.22 -7.15
C GLY A 151 -8.41 -28.21 -7.62
N THR A 152 -9.12 -27.08 -7.50
CA THR A 152 -10.47 -26.83 -8.02
C THR A 152 -10.50 -25.99 -9.30
N GLY A 153 -9.33 -25.63 -9.85
CA GLY A 153 -9.18 -24.84 -11.07
C GLY A 153 -9.21 -23.32 -10.84
N ARG A 154 -9.30 -22.84 -9.60
CA ARG A 154 -9.26 -21.41 -9.31
C ARG A 154 -7.81 -20.92 -9.35
N ARG A 155 -7.61 -19.77 -9.99
CA ARG A 155 -6.30 -19.14 -10.14
C ARG A 155 -5.92 -18.35 -8.89
N LEU A 156 -4.84 -18.75 -8.25
CA LEU A 156 -4.25 -18.14 -7.06
C LEU A 156 -2.85 -17.58 -7.37
N TRP A 157 -2.34 -16.73 -6.48
CA TRP A 157 -0.94 -16.30 -6.50
C TRP A 157 -0.05 -17.28 -5.75
N CYS A 158 1.10 -17.59 -6.33
CA CYS A 158 2.18 -18.34 -5.71
C CYS A 158 3.48 -17.56 -5.81
N VAL A 159 4.40 -17.76 -4.86
CA VAL A 159 5.79 -17.31 -5.05
C VAL A 159 6.47 -18.27 -6.00
N GLN A 160 7.15 -17.72 -7.00
CA GLN A 160 8.05 -18.48 -7.84
C GLN A 160 9.19 -19.00 -6.97
N SER A 161 9.22 -20.32 -6.77
CA SER A 161 10.38 -21.00 -6.22
C SER A 161 11.55 -20.77 -7.19
N GLY A 162 12.54 -19.98 -6.77
CA GLY A 162 13.82 -19.91 -7.48
C GLY A 162 14.51 -21.28 -7.50
N PRO A 163 15.61 -21.43 -8.27
CA PRO A 163 16.43 -22.63 -8.19
C PRO A 163 16.83 -22.84 -6.74
N ARG A 164 16.41 -23.98 -6.16
CA ARG A 164 16.90 -24.40 -4.85
C ARG A 164 18.43 -24.44 -4.97
N PRO A 165 19.20 -23.80 -4.07
CA PRO A 165 20.64 -24.01 -4.06
C PRO A 165 20.86 -25.52 -4.04
N ALA A 166 21.56 -26.05 -5.04
CA ALA A 166 21.96 -27.45 -5.01
C ALA A 166 22.76 -27.62 -3.72
N LEU A 167 22.21 -28.34 -2.75
CA LEU A 167 22.95 -28.70 -1.55
C LEU A 167 24.10 -29.60 -2.04
N PRO A 168 25.36 -29.19 -1.92
CA PRO A 168 26.47 -30.05 -2.30
C PRO A 168 26.47 -31.24 -1.32
N GLY A 169 26.26 -32.46 -1.84
CA GLY A 169 26.66 -33.68 -1.13
C GLY A 169 25.57 -34.48 -0.42
N LEU A 170 24.53 -34.92 -1.13
CA LEU A 170 23.74 -36.11 -0.72
C LEU A 170 23.64 -37.19 -1.80
N ASP A 171 24.40 -37.08 -2.89
CA ASP A 171 24.66 -38.22 -3.76
C ASP A 171 25.83 -39.00 -3.16
N GLY A 172 25.47 -39.92 -2.27
CA GLY A 172 26.39 -40.83 -1.59
C GLY A 172 27.09 -41.76 -2.57
N ALA A 173 28.36 -42.02 -2.26
CA ALA A 173 29.23 -43.03 -2.85
C ALA A 173 28.69 -44.46 -2.71
#